data_AF-A0A4S8K9K6-F1
#
_entry.id   AF-A0A4S8K9K6-F1
#
_cell.length_a   1.000
_cell.length_b   1.000
_cell.length_c   1.000
_cell.angle_alpha   90.00
_cell.angle_beta   90.00
_cell.angle_gamma   90.00
#
_symmetry.space_group_name_H-M   'P 1'
#
loop_
_entity.id
_entity.type
_entity.pdbx_description
1 polymer ?
#
loop_
_entity_poly.entity_id
_entity_poly.type
_entity_poly.pdbx_seq_one_letter_code
_entity_poly.pdbx_strand_id
1 'polypeptide(L)' 'MSQREKPDGAASPLVAVAIDKDKNSQSAFKWALDNVVTKGQTLTLVHVNTKPSCKQAGSSSTHEGRDLWHS' A
#
# COMPACT_ATOMS: atom_id res chain seq x y z
N MET A 1 1.20 3.21 48.09
CA MET A 1 1.65 2.45 46.91
C MET A 1 0.42 1.97 46.16
N SER A 2 0.57 1.71 44.86
CA SER A 2 -0.38 0.92 44.05
C SER A 2 -1.55 1.74 43.49
N GLN A 3 -1.83 1.81 42.20
CA GLN A 3 -1.46 0.94 41.09
C GLN A 3 -1.30 1.77 39.81
N ARG A 4 -0.27 1.48 39.03
CA ARG A 4 -0.17 1.92 37.63
C ARG A 4 -0.73 0.76 36.82
N GLU A 5 -2.04 0.77 36.58
CA GLU A 5 -2.65 -0.19 35.66
C GLU A 5 -2.17 0.16 34.25
N LYS A 6 -1.16 -0.57 33.79
CA LYS A 6 -0.90 -0.72 32.37
C LYS A 6 -2.01 -1.63 31.86
N PRO A 7 -2.84 -1.21 30.89
CA PRO A 7 -3.60 -2.20 30.16
C PRO A 7 -2.57 -3.05 29.43
N ASP A 8 -2.30 -4.24 29.96
CA ASP A 8 -1.76 -5.37 29.23
C ASP A 8 -2.84 -5.80 28.20
N GLY A 9 -3.18 -4.88 27.30
CA GLY A 9 -3.77 -5.21 26.04
C GLY A 9 -2.69 -5.96 25.29
N ALA A 10 -2.69 -7.29 25.48
CA ALA A 10 -1.81 -8.22 24.81
C ALA A 10 -1.90 -7.95 23.31
N ALA A 11 -1.01 -7.09 22.82
CA ALA A 11 -0.87 -6.85 21.41
C ALA A 11 -0.30 -8.15 20.86
N SER A 12 -1.18 -9.01 20.36
CA SER A 12 -0.78 -10.18 19.58
C SER A 12 0.27 -9.70 18.59
N PRO A 13 1.42 -10.36 18.50
CA PRO A 13 2.48 -9.88 17.64
C PRO A 13 1.93 -9.75 16.22
N LEU A 14 2.06 -8.55 15.65
CA LEU A 14 1.47 -8.16 14.38
C LEU A 14 2.56 -8.09 13.33
N VAL A 15 2.37 -8.81 12.23
CA VAL A 15 3.29 -8.80 11.07
C VAL A 15 2.59 -8.13 9.91
N ALA A 16 3.18 -7.04 9.39
CA ALA A 16 2.71 -6.41 8.17
C ALA A 16 3.62 -6.81 6.99
N VAL A 17 3.02 -7.28 5.90
CA VAL A 17 3.75 -7.64 4.66
C VAL A 17 3.19 -6.81 3.50
N ALA A 18 4.06 -6.03 2.87
CA ALA A 18 3.73 -5.23 1.69
C ALA A 18 3.83 -6.09 0.42
N ILE A 19 2.77 -6.10 -0.39
CA ILE A 19 2.64 -6.95 -1.59
C ILE A 19 2.18 -6.11 -2.77
N ASP A 20 2.98 -6.05 -3.83
CA ASP A 20 2.61 -5.42 -5.11
C ASP A 20 2.03 -6.46 -6.09
N LYS A 21 2.03 -6.14 -7.39
CA LYS A 21 1.47 -6.99 -8.46
C LYS A 21 2.51 -7.88 -9.13
N ASP A 22 3.74 -7.91 -8.62
CA ASP A 22 4.84 -8.60 -9.27
C ASP A 22 4.88 -10.08 -8.91
N LYS A 23 5.43 -10.88 -9.83
CA LYS A 23 5.53 -12.35 -9.66
C LYS A 23 6.36 -12.73 -8.43
N ASN A 24 7.32 -11.89 -8.04
CA ASN A 24 8.20 -12.14 -6.91
C ASN A 24 7.51 -11.91 -5.55
N SER A 25 6.42 -11.14 -5.52
CA SER A 25 5.71 -10.79 -4.29
C SER A 25 5.00 -11.99 -3.65
N GLN A 26 4.57 -12.98 -4.45
CA GLN A 26 4.03 -14.24 -3.92
C GLN A 26 5.09 -15.08 -3.21
N SER A 27 6.31 -15.12 -3.76
CA SER A 27 7.43 -15.83 -3.13
C SER A 27 7.88 -15.13 -1.84
N ALA A 28 7.91 -13.80 -1.82
CA ALA A 28 8.20 -13.02 -0.61
C ALA A 28 7.14 -13.25 0.49
N PHE A 29 5.86 -13.33 0.12
CA PHE A 29 4.79 -13.66 1.06
C PHE A 29 4.98 -15.05 1.68
N LYS A 30 5.25 -16.05 0.85
CA LYS A 30 5.52 -17.42 1.32
C LYS A 30 6.72 -17.44 2.25
N TRP A 31 7.80 -16.75 1.90
CA TRP A 31 8.97 -16.64 2.78
C TRP A 31 8.60 -16.01 4.13
N ALA A 32 7.81 -14.93 4.14
CA ALA A 32 7.39 -14.28 5.38
C ALA A 32 6.53 -15.19 6.25
N LEU A 33 5.61 -15.97 5.65
CA LEU A 33 4.84 -16.98 6.36
C LEU A 33 5.73 -18.05 6.99
N ASP A 34 6.72 -18.54 6.24
CA ASP A 34 7.56 -19.66 6.66
C ASP A 34 8.65 -19.23 7.68
N ASN A 35 9.08 -17.96 7.66
CA ASN A 35 10.26 -17.49 8.41
C ASN A 35 9.97 -16.40 9.46
N VAL A 36 8.85 -15.67 9.34
CA VAL A 36 8.56 -14.51 10.20
C VAL A 36 7.29 -14.71 11.02
N VAL A 37 6.24 -15.29 10.43
CA VAL A 37 4.94 -15.45 11.07
C VAL A 37 4.95 -16.69 11.97
N THR A 38 4.63 -16.50 13.24
CA THR A 38 4.43 -17.62 14.18
C THR A 38 2.95 -17.78 14.55
N LYS A 39 2.59 -18.94 15.08
CA LYS A 39 1.21 -19.22 15.49
C LYS A 39 0.73 -18.21 16.53
N GLY A 40 -0.50 -17.73 16.37
CA GLY A 40 -1.10 -16.72 17.25
C GLY A 40 -0.76 -15.27 16.87
N GLN A 41 0.04 -15.05 15.82
CA GLN A 41 0.27 -13.72 15.27
C GLN A 41 -0.82 -13.34 14.27
N THR A 42 -1.15 -12.06 14.24
CA THR A 42 -2.00 -11.49 13.19
C THR A 42 -1.12 -11.04 12.04
N LEU A 43 -1.48 -11.42 10.81
CA LEU A 43 -0.80 -10.96 9.60
C LEU A 43 -1.67 -9.95 8.85
N THR A 44 -1.12 -8.77 8.60
CA THR A 44 -1.73 -7.71 7.80
C THR A 44 -1.05 -7.64 6.44
N LEU A 45 -1.84 -7.84 5.38
CA LEU A 45 -1.36 -7.71 4.01
C LEU A 45 -1.65 -6.30 3.49
N VAL A 46 -0.61 -5.60 3.06
CA VAL A 46 -0.73 -4.24 2.51
C VAL A 46 -0.50 -4.30 1.02
N HIS A 47 -1.54 -4.04 0.23
CA HIS A 47 -1.37 -3.98 -1.22
C HIS A 47 -0.68 -2.68 -1.63
N VAL A 48 0.50 -2.78 -2.26
CA VAL A 48 1.23 -1.63 -2.79
C VAL A 48 0.76 -1.35 -4.22
N ASN A 49 0.11 -0.21 -4.43
CA ASN A 49 -0.23 0.28 -5.76
C ASN A 49 0.78 1.34 -6.21
N THR A 50 1.76 0.92 -7.01
CA THR A 50 2.82 1.80 -7.54
C THR A 50 2.40 2.63 -8.75
N LYS A 51 1.14 2.52 -9.21
CA LYS A 51 0.64 3.39 -10.28
C LYS A 51 0.79 4.85 -9.85
N PRO A 52 1.52 5.70 -10.59
CA PRO A 52 1.57 7.11 -10.28
C PRO A 52 0.13 7.63 -10.35
N SER A 53 -0.37 8.17 -9.24
CA SER A 53 -1.66 8.82 -9.23
C SER A 53 -1.52 10.15 -9.98
N CYS A 54 -1.58 10.09 -11.31
CA CYS A 54 -1.99 11.26 -12.07
C CYS A 54 -3.43 11.54 -11.63
N LYS A 55 -3.58 12.40 -10.62
CA LYS A 55 -4.79 13.19 -10.46
C LYS A 55 -4.92 13.90 -11.81
N GLN A 56 -5.74 13.37 -12.71
CA GLN A 56 -6.11 14.07 -13.93
C GLN A 56 -6.85 15.33 -13.47
N ALA A 57 -6.09 16.39 -13.22
CA ALA A 57 -6.61 17.73 -13.19
C ALA A 57 -7.15 17.95 -14.60
N GLY A 58 -8.48 17.94 -14.72
CA GLY A 58 -9.17 18.13 -15.97
C GLY A 58 -8.60 19.36 -16.67
N SER A 59 -7.90 19.11 -17.78
CA SER A 59 -7.55 20.14 -18.74
C SER A 59 -8.25 19.73 -20.02
N SER A 60 -9.54 20.04 -20.08
CA SER A 60 -10.29 20.11 -21.35
C SER A 60 -9.65 21.20 -22.19
N SER A 61 -8.60 20.85 -22.93
CA SER A 61 -8.01 21.72 -23.93
C SER A 61 -8.70 21.43 -25.26
N THR A 62 -9.82 22.11 -25.47
CA THR A 62 -10.46 22.26 -26.79
C THR A 62 -9.47 23.04 -27.66
N HIS A 63 -8.79 22.35 -28.58
CA HIS A 63 -7.94 23.01 -29.56
C HIS A 63 -8.76 23.28 -30.83
N GLU A 64 -9.66 24.25 -30.75
CA GLU A 64 -10.20 24.94 -31.92
C GLU A 64 -9.36 26.20 -32.19
N GLY A 65 -8.98 26.40 -33.45
CA GLY A 65 -8.43 27.67 -33.94
C GLY A 65 -6.92 27.67 -34.21
N ARG A 66 -6.49 27.04 -35.31
CA ARG A 66 -5.19 27.36 -35.92
C ARG A 66 -5.25 27.39 -37.44
N ASP A 67 -6.11 28.23 -38.02
CA ASP A 67 -6.16 28.38 -39.49
C ASP A 67 -6.52 29.82 -39.94
N LEU A 68 -5.85 30.88 -39.42
CA LEU A 68 -6.05 32.26 -39.92
C LEU A 68 -4.75 33.09 -39.96
N TRP A 69 -3.66 32.53 -40.48
CA TRP A 69 -2.47 33.32 -40.83
C TRP A 69 -1.80 32.79 -42.10
N HIS A 70 -2.46 32.90 -43.25
CA HIS A 70 -1.77 33.04 -44.53
C HIS A 70 -2.57 34.03 -45.37
N SER A 71 -1.97 35.20 -45.57
CA SER A 71 -2.41 36.23 -46.51
C SER A 71 -1.43 36.31 -47.65
#